data_AF-A0A3G9G333-F1
#
_entry.id   AF-A0A3G9G333-F1
#
_cell.length_a   1.000
_cell.length_b   1.000
_cell.length_c   1.000
_cell.angle_alpha   90.00
_cell.angle_beta   90.00
_cell.angle_gamma   90.00
#
_symmetry.space_group_name_H-M   'P 1'
#
loop_
_entity.id
_entity.type
_entity.pdbx_description
1 polymer ?
#
loop_
_entity_poly.entity_id
_entity_poly.type
_entity_poly.pdbx_seq_one_letter_code
_entity_poly.pdbx_strand_id
1 'polypeptide(L)'
;MANPAFEARQVISASNPILSEGQDYTTDPATLVADGKLYILTGRDTAEPGVNDFIMPEWQMLVTDDPKSGQWTHYPHFLKPDAVFKWATPGRAYAAQIVRGPDKRFYLYAPVMQEGSTNKDGFAIGVAVSDSPTGPWVDAHPSGPVVSQSYPVKNDIQNIDPTVLVDEDGRVYLYWGTFGRLKGVELERDMVTFKGTPTDVTGLTGFFEAPWIFKRKGIYYMAYAGNTAGPNSECTEAVYYACIAYGTATSPLGPWTYRGVVLDPVSSTTSHPGISEFKGKWYIAYHTADAKGGGHFRRSVAVDELSWDDSVNPPLIEKVEQTRAPAPAPQPQRNLAPAARIVASNSPVPVQYWISALNDGKVREAPLPPDTWGTWSPNNPKRQWLVYQWEQSLKFNGTRLYFWADQPAGSGIGVAPPKAWHLEYWSDAEKGWKAISASYPTAEVGIWTEVAFDPVTTRCLKAVFDASTDGKTNAAVAIQEWEALYPKAVLVEAADTKVPASPICSPME
;
A
#
# COMPACT_ATOMS: atom_id res chain seq x y z
N MET A 1 28.75 8.51 -27.19
CA MET A 1 29.67 8.15 -26.10
C MET A 1 29.22 6.80 -25.58
N ALA A 2 30.14 5.84 -25.38
CA ALA A 2 29.82 4.54 -24.83
C ALA A 2 29.11 4.71 -23.47
N ASN A 3 27.99 4.00 -23.29
CA ASN A 3 27.24 3.99 -22.03
C ASN A 3 28.21 3.49 -20.94
N PRO A 4 28.61 4.28 -19.93
CA PRO A 4 29.32 3.71 -18.80
C PRO A 4 28.36 2.67 -18.22
N ALA A 5 28.73 1.38 -18.32
CA ALA A 5 27.89 0.30 -17.86
C ALA A 5 27.41 0.66 -16.45
N PHE A 6 26.10 0.82 -16.28
CA PHE A 6 25.52 1.07 -14.97
C PHE A 6 26.11 0.06 -14.00
N GLU A 7 26.49 0.51 -12.81
CA GLU A 7 26.89 -0.42 -11.76
C GLU A 7 25.76 -1.44 -11.59
N ALA A 8 26.09 -2.72 -11.74
CA ALA A 8 25.12 -3.80 -11.77
C ALA A 8 25.58 -4.89 -10.82
N ARG A 9 24.63 -5.50 -10.12
CA ARG A 9 24.88 -6.66 -9.27
C ARG A 9 23.90 -7.78 -9.56
N GLN A 10 24.37 -9.02 -9.41
CA GLN A 10 23.49 -10.17 -9.42
C GLN A 10 22.78 -10.29 -8.07
N VAL A 11 21.49 -10.58 -8.10
CA VAL A 11 20.64 -10.82 -6.95
C VAL A 11 20.00 -12.18 -7.13
N ILE A 12 20.10 -13.00 -6.08
CA ILE A 12 19.37 -14.26 -6.00
C ILE A 12 18.25 -14.04 -5.00
N SER A 13 17.01 -14.04 -5.49
CA SER A 13 15.80 -13.95 -4.69
C SER A 13 15.18 -15.34 -4.60
N ALA A 14 15.05 -15.86 -3.38
CA ALA A 14 14.38 -17.15 -3.15
C ALA A 14 12.85 -17.02 -3.11
N SER A 15 12.34 -15.80 -2.97
CA SER A 15 10.93 -15.48 -2.76
C SER A 15 10.70 -13.98 -2.84
N ASN A 16 9.45 -13.55 -3.01
CA ASN A 16 9.10 -12.13 -2.89
C ASN A 16 9.33 -11.58 -1.47
N PRO A 17 9.68 -10.28 -1.35
CA PRO A 17 10.00 -9.36 -2.46
C PRO A 17 11.38 -9.66 -3.07
N ILE A 18 11.61 -9.22 -4.32
CA ILE A 18 12.83 -9.48 -5.10
C ILE A 18 14.07 -8.99 -4.34
N LEU A 19 14.02 -7.78 -3.79
CA LEU A 19 15.05 -7.25 -2.89
C LEU A 19 14.54 -7.32 -1.44
N SER A 20 14.89 -8.40 -0.73
CA SER A 20 14.39 -8.68 0.62
C SER A 20 15.31 -8.20 1.75
N GLU A 21 16.60 -8.01 1.48
CA GLU A 21 17.62 -7.84 2.51
C GLU A 21 17.84 -6.39 2.98
N GLY A 22 17.10 -5.44 2.41
CA GLY A 22 17.05 -4.05 2.87
C GLY A 22 18.22 -3.16 2.43
N GLN A 23 19.04 -3.58 1.44
CA GLN A 23 20.09 -2.71 0.88
C GLN A 23 19.53 -1.63 -0.04
N ASP A 24 18.48 -1.94 -0.80
CA ASP A 24 17.77 -1.03 -1.68
C ASP A 24 16.27 -1.36 -1.63
N TYR A 25 15.43 -0.33 -1.76
CA TYR A 25 13.97 -0.43 -1.73
C TYR A 25 13.42 -0.04 -3.09
N THR A 26 12.67 -0.95 -3.72
CA THR A 26 12.13 -0.83 -5.08
C THR A 26 10.65 -0.50 -5.05
N THR A 27 10.24 0.51 -5.83
CA THR A 27 8.85 0.96 -5.80
C THR A 27 8.27 1.33 -7.16
N ASP A 28 6.94 1.39 -7.23
CA ASP A 28 6.15 1.79 -8.39
C ASP A 28 6.59 1.04 -9.66
N PRO A 29 6.51 -0.31 -9.66
CA PRO A 29 7.10 -1.12 -10.72
C PRO A 29 6.39 -0.91 -12.06
N ALA A 30 7.18 -0.74 -13.11
CA ALA A 30 6.75 -0.76 -14.50
C ALA A 30 7.47 -1.87 -15.27
N THR A 31 6.73 -2.89 -15.67
CA THR A 31 7.28 -4.02 -16.43
C THR A 31 7.45 -3.67 -17.91
N LEU A 32 8.55 -4.11 -18.51
CA LEU A 32 8.83 -4.03 -19.94
C LEU A 32 9.39 -5.37 -20.42
N VAL A 33 8.85 -5.89 -21.53
CA VAL A 33 9.45 -7.04 -22.23
C VAL A 33 10.18 -6.55 -23.46
N ALA A 34 11.50 -6.74 -23.46
CA ALA A 34 12.39 -6.34 -24.55
C ALA A 34 13.56 -7.32 -24.64
N ASP A 35 14.11 -7.52 -25.84
CA ASP A 35 15.33 -8.32 -26.06
C ASP A 35 15.31 -9.73 -25.42
N GLY A 36 14.12 -10.34 -25.36
CA GLY A 36 13.91 -11.67 -24.76
C GLY A 36 13.94 -11.72 -23.23
N LYS A 37 14.00 -10.56 -22.56
CA LYS A 37 14.09 -10.39 -21.10
C LYS A 37 12.88 -9.65 -20.54
N LEU A 38 12.65 -9.83 -19.24
CA LEU A 38 11.73 -9.01 -18.46
C LEU A 38 12.54 -7.97 -17.69
N TYR A 39 12.18 -6.70 -17.89
CA TYR A 39 12.69 -5.54 -17.17
C TYR A 39 11.60 -5.06 -16.23
N ILE A 40 11.99 -4.59 -15.05
CA ILE A 40 11.12 -3.90 -14.10
C ILE A 40 11.82 -2.59 -13.72
N LEU A 41 11.33 -1.48 -14.28
CA LEU A 41 11.74 -0.14 -13.89
C LEU A 41 11.05 0.21 -12.58
N THR A 42 11.79 0.77 -11.63
CA THR A 42 11.24 1.13 -10.32
C THR A 42 11.82 2.47 -9.86
N GLY A 43 11.10 3.21 -9.03
CA GLY A 43 11.70 4.21 -8.16
C GLY A 43 12.63 3.56 -7.13
N ARG A 44 13.52 4.36 -6.51
CA ARG A 44 14.37 3.93 -5.39
C ARG A 44 14.00 4.67 -4.13
N ASP A 45 13.21 4.04 -3.26
CA ASP A 45 12.85 4.58 -1.96
C ASP A 45 14.11 4.68 -1.06
N THR A 46 14.34 5.84 -0.44
CA THR A 46 15.47 6.07 0.47
C THR A 46 15.08 6.81 1.76
N ALA A 47 13.81 6.76 2.16
CA ALA A 47 13.37 7.38 3.40
C ALA A 47 14.04 6.73 4.63
N GLU A 48 14.55 7.53 5.55
CA GLU A 48 15.10 7.04 6.82
C GLU A 48 14.00 6.41 7.72
N PRO A 49 14.34 5.50 8.65
CA PRO A 49 13.38 5.00 9.65
C PRO A 49 12.60 6.14 10.33
N GLY A 50 11.31 5.93 10.54
CA GLY A 50 10.41 6.95 11.10
C GLY A 50 10.02 8.11 10.18
N VAL A 51 10.58 8.20 8.96
CA VAL A 51 10.22 9.27 8.01
C VAL A 51 9.07 8.82 7.09
N ASN A 52 7.97 9.57 7.15
CA ASN A 52 6.79 9.36 6.31
C ASN A 52 6.79 10.26 5.08
N ASP A 53 7.77 10.07 4.18
CA ASP A 53 7.89 10.81 2.92
C ASP A 53 8.45 9.91 1.81
N PHE A 54 7.98 10.14 0.58
CA PHE A 54 8.46 9.44 -0.61
C PHE A 54 9.73 10.12 -1.12
N ILE A 55 10.87 9.66 -0.61
CA ILE A 55 12.20 10.14 -1.01
C ILE A 55 12.76 9.20 -2.06
N MET A 56 12.72 9.63 -3.32
CA MET A 56 13.13 8.83 -4.48
C MET A 56 14.15 9.58 -5.35
N PRO A 57 15.45 9.53 -5.01
CA PRO A 57 16.47 10.31 -5.70
C PRO A 57 16.64 9.94 -7.19
N GLU A 58 16.36 8.69 -7.55
CA GLU A 58 16.60 8.13 -8.88
C GLU A 58 15.75 6.89 -9.12
N TRP A 59 15.65 6.49 -10.39
CA TRP A 59 15.12 5.20 -10.79
C TRP A 59 16.21 4.13 -10.76
N GLN A 60 15.80 2.89 -10.52
CA GLN A 60 16.60 1.68 -10.59
C GLN A 60 15.91 0.63 -11.47
N MET A 61 16.61 -0.46 -11.81
CA MET A 61 16.09 -1.47 -12.74
C MET A 61 16.41 -2.89 -12.26
N LEU A 62 15.42 -3.78 -12.33
CA LEU A 62 15.58 -5.22 -12.17
C LEU A 62 15.39 -5.91 -13.53
N VAL A 63 16.23 -6.88 -13.85
CA VAL A 63 16.18 -7.61 -15.14
C VAL A 63 16.33 -9.10 -14.92
N THR A 64 15.50 -9.91 -15.58
CA THR A 64 15.61 -11.37 -15.53
C THR A 64 15.33 -12.01 -16.89
N ASP A 65 15.90 -13.20 -17.09
CA ASP A 65 15.55 -14.11 -18.17
C ASP A 65 14.36 -15.01 -17.81
N ASP A 66 14.09 -15.21 -16.52
CA ASP A 66 13.01 -16.04 -16.00
C ASP A 66 12.68 -15.63 -14.56
N PRO A 67 11.52 -15.02 -14.30
CA PRO A 67 11.09 -14.63 -12.96
C PRO A 67 11.11 -15.80 -11.96
N LYS A 68 10.84 -17.03 -12.39
CA LYS A 68 10.79 -18.21 -11.52
C LYS A 68 12.18 -18.71 -11.09
N SER A 69 13.22 -18.32 -11.82
CA SER A 69 14.60 -18.72 -11.50
C SER A 69 15.13 -18.05 -10.23
N GLY A 70 14.51 -16.95 -9.79
CA GLY A 70 15.01 -16.12 -8.71
C GLY A 70 16.27 -15.33 -9.06
N GLN A 71 16.78 -15.42 -10.30
CA GLN A 71 18.00 -14.73 -10.72
C GLN A 71 17.66 -13.40 -11.36
N TRP A 72 18.19 -12.32 -10.78
CA TRP A 72 17.97 -10.95 -11.22
C TRP A 72 19.29 -10.22 -11.38
N THR A 73 19.40 -9.42 -12.43
CA THR A 73 20.40 -8.35 -12.52
C THR A 73 19.77 -7.06 -12.01
N HIS A 74 20.39 -6.45 -11.01
CA HIS A 74 19.94 -5.21 -10.39
C HIS A 74 20.87 -4.05 -10.75
N TYR A 75 20.29 -2.96 -11.25
CA TYR A 75 20.95 -1.69 -11.56
C TYR A 75 20.42 -0.60 -10.61
N PRO A 76 21.05 -0.37 -9.44
CA PRO A 76 20.56 0.57 -8.41
C PRO A 76 20.54 2.04 -8.84
N HIS A 77 21.37 2.42 -9.80
CA HIS A 77 21.55 3.81 -10.24
C HIS A 77 21.24 3.95 -11.74
N PHE A 78 20.01 3.58 -12.14
CA PHE A 78 19.64 3.50 -13.55
C PHE A 78 19.51 4.88 -14.21
N LEU A 79 18.74 5.80 -13.61
CA LEU A 79 18.54 7.12 -14.20
C LEU A 79 18.07 8.13 -13.15
N LYS A 80 18.62 9.35 -13.19
CA LYS A 80 18.15 10.48 -12.38
C LYS A 80 17.21 11.38 -13.20
N PRO A 81 16.12 11.92 -12.62
CA PRO A 81 15.22 12.84 -13.30
C PRO A 81 15.93 14.02 -13.99
N ASP A 82 16.78 14.74 -13.25
CA ASP A 82 17.50 15.94 -13.69
C ASP A 82 18.69 15.64 -14.63
N ALA A 83 19.15 14.38 -14.64
CA ALA A 83 20.14 13.95 -15.62
C ALA A 83 19.56 13.94 -17.04
N VAL A 84 18.29 13.60 -17.21
CA VAL A 84 17.60 13.52 -18.51
C VAL A 84 16.71 14.74 -18.80
N PHE A 85 15.89 15.18 -17.84
CA PHE A 85 14.98 16.32 -17.99
C PHE A 85 15.59 17.56 -17.35
N LYS A 86 16.17 18.47 -18.15
CA LYS A 86 16.87 19.66 -17.63
C LYS A 86 15.97 20.68 -16.93
N TRP A 87 14.66 20.54 -17.11
CA TRP A 87 13.63 21.35 -16.47
C TRP A 87 13.08 20.70 -15.18
N ALA A 88 13.53 19.49 -14.82
CA ALA A 88 13.06 18.77 -13.64
C ALA A 88 13.88 19.14 -12.39
N THR A 89 13.19 19.20 -11.25
CA THR A 89 13.82 19.28 -9.93
C THR A 89 14.52 17.95 -9.62
N PRO A 90 15.72 17.95 -9.03
CA PRO A 90 16.39 16.72 -8.60
C PRO A 90 15.58 15.92 -7.59
N GLY A 91 15.73 14.60 -7.65
CA GLY A 91 15.34 13.67 -6.58
C GLY A 91 13.84 13.36 -6.42
N ARG A 92 13.09 13.41 -7.51
CA ARG A 92 11.66 13.03 -7.58
C ARG A 92 11.40 12.01 -8.68
N ALA A 93 12.03 10.84 -8.57
CA ALA A 93 11.96 9.74 -9.55
C ALA A 93 10.75 8.83 -9.32
N TYR A 94 9.54 9.37 -9.49
CA TYR A 94 8.28 8.64 -9.26
C TYR A 94 7.94 7.74 -10.46
N ALA A 95 7.07 6.75 -10.23
CA ALA A 95 6.31 5.90 -11.16
C ALA A 95 6.54 6.12 -12.68
N ALA A 96 7.75 5.84 -13.18
CA ALA A 96 8.05 5.98 -14.61
C ALA A 96 7.74 4.67 -15.35
N GLN A 97 7.32 4.79 -16.60
CA GLN A 97 7.04 3.64 -17.46
C GLN A 97 7.85 3.73 -18.75
N ILE A 98 8.45 2.60 -19.17
CA ILE A 98 9.05 2.46 -20.50
C ILE A 98 8.11 1.68 -21.41
N VAL A 99 7.88 2.21 -22.61
CA VAL A 99 7.16 1.53 -23.69
C VAL A 99 7.96 1.57 -24.99
N ARG A 100 7.72 0.61 -25.88
CA ARG A 100 8.32 0.62 -27.22
C ARG A 100 7.38 1.32 -28.20
N GLY A 101 7.85 2.40 -28.82
CA GLY A 101 7.07 3.21 -29.75
C GLY A 101 6.84 2.52 -31.12
N PRO A 102 5.95 3.09 -31.96
CA PRO A 102 5.72 2.60 -33.33
C PRO A 102 6.99 2.57 -34.18
N ASP A 103 7.92 3.50 -33.93
CA ASP A 103 9.22 3.64 -34.60
C ASP A 103 10.29 2.67 -34.07
N LYS A 104 9.92 1.76 -33.17
CA LYS A 104 10.74 0.72 -32.55
C LYS A 104 11.76 1.20 -31.51
N ARG A 105 11.81 2.50 -31.22
CA ARG A 105 12.59 3.06 -30.10
C ARG A 105 11.83 2.91 -28.78
N PHE A 106 12.53 3.13 -27.67
CA PHE A 106 11.98 3.07 -26.32
C PHE A 106 11.71 4.48 -25.82
N TYR A 107 10.58 4.64 -25.14
CA TYR A 107 10.13 5.91 -24.58
C TYR A 107 9.87 5.74 -23.09
N LEU A 108 10.52 6.56 -22.26
CA LEU A 108 10.35 6.63 -20.81
C LEU A 108 9.44 7.81 -20.48
N TYR A 109 8.22 7.53 -20.06
CA TYR A 109 7.28 8.50 -19.51
C TYR A 109 7.47 8.57 -18.01
N ALA A 110 7.75 9.76 -17.49
CA ALA A 110 8.18 9.92 -16.11
C ALA A 110 7.46 11.09 -15.44
N PRO A 111 6.74 10.85 -14.34
CA PRO A 111 6.24 11.90 -13.49
C PRO A 111 7.40 12.46 -12.64
N VAL A 112 7.66 13.75 -12.80
CA VAL A 112 8.73 14.50 -12.13
C VAL A 112 8.22 15.87 -11.71
N MET A 113 8.89 16.52 -10.76
CA MET A 113 8.54 17.91 -10.40
C MET A 113 9.22 18.89 -11.34
N GLN A 114 8.46 19.79 -11.95
CA GLN A 114 9.00 20.86 -12.78
C GLN A 114 9.65 21.95 -11.91
N GLU A 115 10.93 22.25 -12.17
CA GLU A 115 11.66 23.33 -11.50
C GLU A 115 11.02 24.69 -11.83
N GLY A 116 10.84 25.53 -10.80
CA GLY A 116 10.27 26.87 -10.95
C GLY A 116 8.80 26.91 -11.39
N SER A 117 8.07 25.80 -11.30
CA SER A 117 6.64 25.74 -11.66
C SER A 117 5.80 26.74 -10.84
N THR A 118 4.90 27.44 -11.52
CA THR A 118 3.89 28.34 -10.90
C THR A 118 2.53 27.66 -10.70
N ASN A 119 2.42 26.39 -11.08
CA ASN A 119 1.21 25.59 -10.87
C ASN A 119 1.02 25.28 -9.38
N LYS A 120 -0.23 25.03 -8.96
CA LYS A 120 -0.54 24.67 -7.57
C LYS A 120 0.12 23.35 -7.18
N ASP A 121 0.15 22.41 -8.11
CA ASP A 121 0.95 21.19 -8.03
C ASP A 121 2.04 21.25 -9.10
N GLY A 122 3.29 21.03 -8.68
CA GLY A 122 4.47 21.08 -9.54
C GLY A 122 4.75 19.80 -10.33
N PHE A 123 4.02 18.71 -10.08
CA PHE A 123 4.18 17.48 -10.84
C PHE A 123 3.77 17.65 -12.30
N ALA A 124 4.61 17.09 -13.16
CA ALA A 124 4.49 17.11 -14.60
C ALA A 124 5.07 15.81 -15.18
N ILE A 125 4.69 15.46 -16.41
CA ILE A 125 5.18 14.25 -17.08
C ILE A 125 6.18 14.65 -18.15
N GLY A 126 7.39 14.12 -18.06
CA GLY A 126 8.42 14.18 -19.09
C GLY A 126 8.44 12.91 -19.94
N VAL A 127 8.98 13.02 -21.15
CA VAL A 127 9.19 11.87 -22.06
C VAL A 127 10.63 11.87 -22.53
N ALA A 128 11.35 10.78 -22.30
CA ALA A 128 12.67 10.56 -22.86
C ALA A 128 12.66 9.43 -23.88
N VAL A 129 13.58 9.44 -24.84
CA VAL A 129 13.68 8.44 -25.90
C VAL A 129 15.07 7.79 -25.93
N SER A 130 15.13 6.51 -26.30
CA SER A 130 16.37 5.76 -26.52
C SER A 130 16.21 4.67 -27.58
N ASP A 131 17.31 4.27 -28.20
CA ASP A 131 17.35 3.08 -29.08
C ASP A 131 17.46 1.75 -28.31
N SER A 132 17.67 1.81 -26.98
CA SER A 132 17.83 0.64 -26.11
C SER A 132 16.96 0.78 -24.85
N PRO A 133 16.43 -0.33 -24.28
CA PRO A 133 15.66 -0.28 -23.05
C PRO A 133 16.48 0.21 -21.85
N THR A 134 17.82 0.21 -21.97
CA THR A 134 18.74 0.68 -20.93
C THR A 134 19.37 2.04 -21.25
N GLY A 135 18.85 2.79 -22.22
CA GLY A 135 19.48 4.06 -22.60
C GLY A 135 20.73 3.91 -23.49
N PRO A 136 21.49 5.00 -23.73
CA PRO A 136 21.32 6.31 -23.09
C PRO A 136 20.00 6.99 -23.45
N TRP A 137 19.44 7.71 -22.50
CA TRP A 137 18.16 8.42 -22.63
C TRP A 137 18.38 9.88 -23.01
N VAL A 138 17.53 10.41 -23.90
CA VAL A 138 17.52 11.81 -24.31
C VAL A 138 16.12 12.37 -24.13
N ASP A 139 15.97 13.58 -23.61
CA ASP A 139 14.67 14.27 -23.51
C ASP A 139 14.04 14.38 -24.91
N ALA A 140 12.86 13.76 -25.09
CA ALA A 140 12.12 13.77 -26.34
C ALA A 140 11.32 15.07 -26.53
N HIS A 141 11.15 15.87 -25.47
CA HIS A 141 10.45 17.14 -25.49
C HIS A 141 11.22 18.20 -24.66
N PRO A 142 12.41 18.64 -25.12
CA PRO A 142 13.34 19.47 -24.32
C PRO A 142 12.83 20.88 -23.99
N SER A 143 11.70 21.31 -24.56
CA SER A 143 11.05 22.58 -24.23
C SER A 143 10.27 22.55 -22.91
N GLY A 144 10.07 21.37 -22.31
CA GLY A 144 9.39 21.22 -21.03
C GLY A 144 8.61 19.91 -20.91
N PRO A 145 7.71 19.78 -19.92
CA PRO A 145 6.88 18.57 -19.80
C PRO A 145 5.90 18.42 -20.97
N VAL A 146 5.50 17.17 -21.26
CA VAL A 146 4.38 16.87 -22.18
C VAL A 146 3.03 16.94 -21.48
N VAL A 147 2.99 16.88 -20.15
CA VAL A 147 1.79 17.11 -19.33
C VAL A 147 2.17 17.92 -18.09
N SER A 148 1.45 18.99 -17.79
CA SER A 148 1.45 19.69 -16.52
C SER A 148 0.05 20.26 -16.25
N GLN A 149 -0.17 20.95 -15.12
CA GLN A 149 -1.46 21.61 -14.88
C GLN A 149 -1.77 22.74 -15.86
N SER A 150 -0.77 23.25 -16.61
CA SER A 150 -0.91 24.36 -17.54
C SER A 150 -0.64 24.01 -19.00
N TYR A 151 -0.06 22.84 -19.28
CA TYR A 151 0.32 22.42 -20.63
C TYR A 151 0.02 20.93 -20.89
N PRO A 152 -0.34 20.54 -22.13
CA PRO A 152 -0.79 21.39 -23.22
C PRO A 152 -2.23 21.88 -23.01
N VAL A 153 -2.96 21.23 -22.10
CA VAL A 153 -4.34 21.57 -21.73
C VAL A 153 -4.41 21.77 -20.22
N LYS A 154 -4.96 22.92 -19.82
CA LYS A 154 -5.12 23.27 -18.40
C LYS A 154 -5.96 22.23 -17.66
N ASN A 155 -5.48 21.82 -16.49
CA ASN A 155 -6.15 20.91 -15.58
C ASN A 155 -5.77 21.25 -14.12
N ASP A 156 -6.36 20.52 -13.17
CA ASP A 156 -6.20 20.72 -11.74
C ASP A 156 -6.00 19.39 -10.99
N ILE A 157 -5.61 18.34 -11.70
CA ILE A 157 -5.19 17.07 -11.09
C ILE A 157 -3.70 17.11 -10.77
N GLN A 158 -3.26 16.21 -9.89
CA GLN A 158 -1.85 15.88 -9.78
C GLN A 158 -1.47 14.99 -10.98
N ASN A 159 -0.50 15.44 -11.77
CA ASN A 159 -0.12 14.79 -13.03
C ASN A 159 0.98 13.75 -12.80
N ILE A 160 0.60 12.60 -12.24
CA ILE A 160 1.51 11.48 -11.94
C ILE A 160 1.03 10.16 -12.54
N ASP A 161 1.83 9.12 -12.35
CA ASP A 161 1.58 7.73 -12.74
C ASP A 161 1.12 7.56 -14.21
N PRO A 162 1.96 7.99 -15.18
CA PRO A 162 1.65 7.79 -16.57
C PRO A 162 1.59 6.30 -16.92
N THR A 163 0.59 5.92 -17.71
CA THR A 163 0.61 4.64 -18.44
C THR A 163 0.30 4.84 -19.91
N VAL A 164 1.01 4.11 -20.75
CA VAL A 164 0.98 4.28 -22.21
C VAL A 164 0.69 2.95 -22.88
N LEU A 165 -0.26 2.98 -23.82
CA LEU A 165 -0.53 1.89 -24.74
C LEU A 165 -0.05 2.29 -26.13
N VAL A 166 0.83 1.49 -26.71
CA VAL A 166 1.11 1.51 -28.15
C VAL A 166 0.37 0.33 -28.75
N ASP A 167 -0.71 0.60 -29.47
CA ASP A 167 -1.59 -0.43 -30.04
C ASP A 167 -0.97 -1.05 -31.31
N GLU A 168 -1.52 -2.17 -31.75
CA GLU A 168 -1.03 -2.97 -32.88
C GLU A 168 -1.11 -2.21 -34.21
N ASP A 169 -2.01 -1.23 -34.32
CA ASP A 169 -2.13 -0.33 -35.48
C ASP A 169 -1.18 0.88 -35.42
N GLY A 170 -0.35 0.95 -34.37
CA GLY A 170 0.60 2.02 -34.11
C GLY A 170 -0.02 3.31 -33.59
N ARG A 171 -1.27 3.30 -33.13
CA ARG A 171 -1.86 4.41 -32.36
C ARG A 171 -1.34 4.36 -30.93
N VAL A 172 -1.28 5.53 -30.30
CA VAL A 172 -0.64 5.71 -28.99
C VAL A 172 -1.65 6.36 -28.06
N TYR A 173 -1.76 5.85 -26.84
CA TYR A 173 -2.69 6.36 -25.83
C TYR A 173 -1.94 6.59 -24.53
N LEU A 174 -2.10 7.77 -23.96
CA LEU A 174 -1.53 8.15 -22.67
C LEU A 174 -2.65 8.34 -21.65
N TYR A 175 -2.44 7.76 -20.47
CA TYR A 175 -3.26 7.90 -19.29
C TYR A 175 -2.43 8.40 -18.13
N TRP A 176 -3.04 9.15 -17.22
CA TRP A 176 -2.38 9.62 -16.00
C TRP A 176 -3.40 10.12 -14.99
N GLY A 177 -3.02 10.09 -13.71
CA GLY A 177 -3.81 10.67 -12.64
C GLY A 177 -3.80 9.84 -11.35
N THR A 178 -4.37 10.46 -10.31
CA THR A 178 -4.39 9.96 -8.93
C THR A 178 -5.60 10.60 -8.20
N PHE A 179 -5.81 10.23 -6.94
CA PHE A 179 -6.87 10.66 -6.04
C PHE A 179 -8.26 10.71 -6.68
N GLY A 180 -8.67 9.63 -7.36
CA GLY A 180 -10.03 9.53 -7.91
C GLY A 180 -10.22 10.15 -9.29
N ARG A 181 -9.16 10.67 -9.92
CA ARG A 181 -9.25 11.34 -11.22
C ARG A 181 -8.23 10.76 -12.19
N LEU A 182 -8.74 10.20 -13.29
CA LEU A 182 -7.94 9.64 -14.37
C LEU A 182 -8.23 10.38 -15.68
N LYS A 183 -7.17 10.84 -16.36
CA LYS A 183 -7.24 11.41 -17.70
C LYS A 183 -6.74 10.40 -18.72
N GLY A 184 -7.26 10.49 -19.94
CA GLY A 184 -6.80 9.72 -21.10
C GLY A 184 -6.80 10.56 -22.36
N VAL A 185 -5.83 10.34 -23.25
CA VAL A 185 -5.73 11.03 -24.54
C VAL A 185 -5.03 10.13 -25.58
N GLU A 186 -5.38 10.28 -26.85
CA GLU A 186 -4.55 9.74 -27.94
C GLU A 186 -3.37 10.68 -28.19
N LEU A 187 -2.20 10.13 -28.47
CA LEU A 187 -1.03 10.87 -28.92
C LEU A 187 -0.82 10.65 -30.43
N GLU A 188 -0.17 11.60 -31.06
CA GLU A 188 0.45 11.35 -32.37
C GLU A 188 1.55 10.30 -32.24
N ARG A 189 1.95 9.73 -33.39
CA ARG A 189 2.99 8.68 -33.45
C ARG A 189 4.39 9.14 -33.02
N ASP A 190 4.57 10.43 -32.79
CA ASP A 190 5.80 11.01 -32.25
C ASP A 190 5.95 10.82 -30.73
N MET A 191 4.94 10.25 -30.07
CA MET A 191 4.89 9.90 -28.65
C MET A 191 4.82 11.11 -27.69
N VAL A 192 4.76 12.34 -28.20
CA VAL A 192 4.82 13.56 -27.36
C VAL A 192 3.73 14.58 -27.69
N THR A 193 3.13 14.52 -28.88
CA THR A 193 2.09 15.46 -29.31
C THR A 193 0.70 14.91 -29.02
N PHE A 194 -0.15 15.70 -28.36
CA PHE A 194 -1.54 15.32 -28.10
C PHE A 194 -2.36 15.35 -29.39
N LYS A 195 -3.14 14.29 -29.62
CA LYS A 195 -4.12 14.21 -30.68
C LYS A 195 -5.51 14.47 -30.11
N GLY A 196 -5.88 15.75 -30.06
CA GLY A 196 -7.10 16.24 -29.44
C GLY A 196 -6.93 16.64 -27.98
N THR A 197 -8.03 16.65 -27.24
CA THR A 197 -8.04 17.07 -25.82
C THR A 197 -8.20 15.87 -24.90
N PRO A 198 -7.54 15.84 -23.73
CA PRO A 198 -7.72 14.78 -22.75
C PRO A 198 -9.16 14.68 -22.26
N THR A 199 -9.62 13.45 -22.04
CA THR A 199 -10.94 13.15 -21.50
C THR A 199 -10.84 12.59 -20.08
N ASP A 200 -11.85 12.87 -19.25
CA ASP A 200 -12.01 12.18 -17.98
C ASP A 200 -12.44 10.73 -18.21
N VAL A 201 -11.69 9.81 -17.60
CA VAL A 201 -11.94 8.37 -17.69
C VAL A 201 -12.83 7.96 -16.52
N THR A 202 -13.93 7.30 -16.83
CA THR A 202 -14.96 6.88 -15.86
C THR A 202 -15.28 5.39 -16.02
N GLY A 203 -15.98 4.80 -15.05
CA GLY A 203 -16.35 3.37 -15.07
C GLY A 203 -15.37 2.44 -14.37
N LEU A 204 -14.28 2.98 -13.82
CA LEU A 204 -13.31 2.28 -12.96
C LEU A 204 -13.63 2.57 -11.49
N THR A 205 -14.48 1.73 -10.90
CA THR A 205 -14.94 1.89 -9.51
C THR A 205 -13.77 2.00 -8.54
N GLY A 206 -13.78 3.04 -7.69
CA GLY A 206 -12.76 3.22 -6.67
C GLY A 206 -11.37 3.52 -7.21
N PHE A 207 -11.22 4.01 -8.44
CA PHE A 207 -9.92 4.46 -8.94
C PHE A 207 -9.26 5.37 -7.91
N PHE A 208 -8.08 5.00 -7.42
CA PHE A 208 -7.28 5.80 -6.52
C PHE A 208 -6.10 6.39 -7.30
N GLU A 209 -5.20 5.55 -7.83
CA GLU A 209 -4.00 5.98 -8.58
C GLU A 209 -3.43 4.84 -9.47
N ALA A 210 -2.19 5.00 -9.96
CA ALA A 210 -1.41 3.95 -10.60
C ALA A 210 -2.11 3.19 -11.74
N PRO A 211 -2.65 3.87 -12.77
CA PRO A 211 -3.25 3.19 -13.90
C PRO A 211 -2.20 2.34 -14.64
N TRP A 212 -2.60 1.17 -15.12
CA TRP A 212 -1.78 0.31 -15.96
C TRP A 212 -2.62 -0.28 -17.10
N ILE A 213 -2.42 0.24 -18.31
CA ILE A 213 -3.15 -0.17 -19.50
C ILE A 213 -2.43 -1.27 -20.27
N PHE A 214 -3.17 -2.27 -20.73
CA PHE A 214 -2.67 -3.29 -21.65
C PHE A 214 -3.81 -3.88 -22.49
N LYS A 215 -3.45 -4.61 -23.54
CA LYS A 215 -4.42 -5.25 -24.45
C LYS A 215 -4.19 -6.77 -24.48
N ARG A 216 -5.27 -7.53 -24.44
CA ARG A 216 -5.24 -9.00 -24.62
C ARG A 216 -6.44 -9.45 -25.42
N LYS A 217 -6.20 -10.23 -26.48
CA LYS A 217 -7.25 -10.81 -27.35
C LYS A 217 -8.28 -9.77 -27.84
N GLY A 218 -7.81 -8.58 -28.24
CA GLY A 218 -8.68 -7.51 -28.74
C GLY A 218 -9.44 -6.71 -27.68
N ILE A 219 -9.28 -7.02 -26.39
CA ILE A 219 -9.88 -6.31 -25.27
C ILE A 219 -8.81 -5.48 -24.56
N TYR A 220 -9.17 -4.27 -24.14
CA TYR A 220 -8.32 -3.39 -23.34
C TYR A 220 -8.61 -3.60 -21.87
N TYR A 221 -7.57 -3.66 -21.06
CA TYR A 221 -7.61 -3.83 -19.62
C TYR A 221 -6.90 -2.64 -18.97
N MET A 222 -7.48 -2.14 -17.89
CA MET A 222 -6.88 -1.14 -17.01
C MET A 222 -6.82 -1.72 -15.62
N ALA A 223 -5.64 -2.13 -15.17
CA ALA A 223 -5.38 -2.37 -13.76
C ALA A 223 -5.07 -1.03 -13.08
N TYR A 224 -5.40 -0.88 -11.81
CA TYR A 224 -5.17 0.37 -11.08
C TYR A 224 -5.18 0.15 -9.56
N ALA A 225 -4.53 1.02 -8.82
CA ALA A 225 -4.68 1.07 -7.37
C ALA A 225 -6.10 1.52 -7.03
N GLY A 226 -6.85 0.68 -6.33
CA GLY A 226 -8.23 0.93 -5.94
C GLY A 226 -8.37 1.31 -4.47
N ASN A 227 -9.36 2.15 -4.15
CA ASN A 227 -9.84 2.37 -2.79
C ASN A 227 -11.35 2.67 -2.77
N THR A 228 -12.10 1.87 -2.04
CA THR A 228 -13.52 2.12 -1.68
C THR A 228 -13.72 1.87 -0.19
N ALA A 229 -13.00 2.59 0.65
CA ALA A 229 -12.90 2.32 2.09
C ALA A 229 -14.25 2.15 2.80
N GLY A 230 -14.32 1.15 3.67
CA GLY A 230 -15.45 0.88 4.54
C GLY A 230 -15.71 -0.61 4.76
N PRO A 231 -16.64 -0.96 5.68
CA PRO A 231 -16.88 -2.34 6.09
C PRO A 231 -17.45 -3.25 4.98
N ASN A 232 -17.95 -2.67 3.88
CA ASN A 232 -18.47 -3.41 2.73
C ASN A 232 -17.57 -3.27 1.50
N SER A 233 -16.34 -2.77 1.68
CA SER A 233 -15.39 -2.62 0.58
C SER A 233 -14.96 -3.97 0.05
N GLU A 234 -14.98 -4.15 -1.27
CA GLU A 234 -14.32 -5.29 -1.93
C GLU A 234 -12.79 -5.17 -1.91
N CYS A 235 -12.27 -3.99 -1.57
CA CYS A 235 -10.86 -3.63 -1.70
C CYS A 235 -10.18 -3.50 -0.34
N THR A 236 -10.65 -2.59 0.51
CA THR A 236 -10.00 -2.28 1.78
C THR A 236 -10.96 -1.59 2.75
N GLU A 237 -10.86 -1.87 4.04
CA GLU A 237 -11.65 -1.16 5.06
C GLU A 237 -11.10 0.25 5.35
N ALA A 238 -9.87 0.56 4.91
CA ALA A 238 -9.14 1.75 5.30
C ALA A 238 -8.90 2.77 4.18
N VAL A 239 -9.03 4.07 4.47
CA VAL A 239 -9.04 5.20 3.51
C VAL A 239 -7.69 5.51 2.85
N TYR A 240 -6.57 5.07 3.44
CA TYR A 240 -5.22 5.26 2.88
C TYR A 240 -4.53 3.94 2.54
N TYR A 241 -5.32 2.92 2.22
CA TYR A 241 -4.81 1.60 1.88
C TYR A 241 -5.37 1.17 0.53
N ALA A 242 -4.55 0.60 -0.35
CA ALA A 242 -4.98 0.26 -1.71
C ALA A 242 -4.88 -1.25 -1.99
N CYS A 243 -5.81 -1.73 -2.81
CA CYS A 243 -5.72 -3.00 -3.53
C CYS A 243 -5.38 -2.72 -5.00
N ILE A 244 -5.19 -3.76 -5.83
CA ILE A 244 -5.25 -3.59 -7.30
C ILE A 244 -6.60 -4.08 -7.80
N ALA A 245 -7.33 -3.17 -8.40
CA ALA A 245 -8.57 -3.44 -9.13
C ALA A 245 -8.33 -3.39 -10.63
N TYR A 246 -9.31 -3.85 -11.42
CA TYR A 246 -9.24 -3.68 -12.87
C TYR A 246 -10.60 -3.47 -13.54
N GLY A 247 -10.54 -2.94 -14.76
CA GLY A 247 -11.68 -2.83 -15.66
C GLY A 247 -11.32 -3.21 -17.10
N THR A 248 -12.35 -3.43 -17.92
CA THR A 248 -12.21 -3.76 -19.35
C THR A 248 -12.92 -2.76 -20.24
N ALA A 249 -12.41 -2.56 -21.45
CA ALA A 249 -13.04 -1.78 -22.51
C ALA A 249 -12.85 -2.43 -23.88
N THR A 250 -13.74 -2.12 -24.83
CA THR A 250 -13.61 -2.52 -26.24
C THR A 250 -12.91 -1.46 -27.10
N SER A 251 -12.57 -0.31 -26.52
CA SER A 251 -11.81 0.77 -27.15
C SER A 251 -10.77 1.30 -26.18
N PRO A 252 -9.63 1.81 -26.69
CA PRO A 252 -8.49 2.21 -25.88
C PRO A 252 -8.74 3.46 -25.05
N LEU A 253 -9.86 4.17 -25.21
CA LEU A 253 -10.32 5.28 -24.34
C LEU A 253 -11.64 4.96 -23.61
N GLY A 254 -12.02 3.69 -23.53
CA GLY A 254 -13.28 3.26 -22.94
C GLY A 254 -14.43 3.15 -23.96
N PRO A 255 -15.69 3.08 -23.48
CA PRO A 255 -16.10 3.13 -22.07
C PRO A 255 -15.55 1.95 -21.26
N TRP A 256 -15.16 2.22 -20.01
CA TRP A 256 -14.61 1.20 -19.10
C TRP A 256 -15.71 0.55 -18.25
N THR A 257 -15.53 -0.74 -17.97
CA THR A 257 -16.40 -1.52 -17.08
C THR A 257 -15.54 -2.17 -15.99
N TYR A 258 -15.78 -1.82 -14.72
CA TYR A 258 -15.16 -2.46 -13.56
C TYR A 258 -15.37 -3.98 -13.54
N ARG A 259 -14.34 -4.73 -13.13
CA ARG A 259 -14.33 -6.19 -13.11
C ARG A 259 -13.94 -6.80 -11.77
N GLY A 260 -13.67 -5.99 -10.75
CA GLY A 260 -13.32 -6.49 -9.41
C GLY A 260 -11.87 -6.22 -9.03
N VAL A 261 -11.51 -6.77 -7.86
CA VAL A 261 -10.16 -6.73 -7.28
C VAL A 261 -9.37 -7.95 -7.76
N VAL A 262 -8.19 -7.69 -8.33
CA VAL A 262 -7.24 -8.70 -8.81
C VAL A 262 -6.13 -8.98 -7.80
N LEU A 263 -5.70 -7.99 -7.01
CA LEU A 263 -4.72 -8.16 -5.93
C LEU A 263 -5.27 -7.55 -4.66
N ASP A 264 -5.43 -8.36 -3.61
CA ASP A 264 -5.79 -7.86 -2.27
C ASP A 264 -4.73 -6.88 -1.74
N PRO A 265 -5.08 -6.01 -0.77
CA PRO A 265 -4.11 -5.15 -0.13
C PRO A 265 -2.87 -5.92 0.37
N VAL A 266 -1.71 -5.29 0.20
CA VAL A 266 -0.38 -5.84 0.51
C VAL A 266 0.23 -5.11 1.70
N SER A 267 1.41 -5.46 2.20
CA SER A 267 1.91 -4.85 3.46
C SER A 267 2.22 -3.34 3.41
N SER A 268 2.29 -2.72 2.24
CA SER A 268 2.42 -1.27 2.03
C SER A 268 1.06 -0.60 1.82
N THR A 269 0.92 0.66 2.22
CA THR A 269 -0.35 1.40 2.12
C THR A 269 -0.73 1.72 0.68
N THR A 270 0.24 2.14 -0.12
CA THR A 270 0.08 2.28 -1.56
C THR A 270 0.27 0.94 -2.26
N SER A 271 -0.27 0.86 -3.48
CA SER A 271 -0.11 -0.26 -4.39
C SER A 271 0.06 0.29 -5.81
N HIS A 272 0.86 -0.36 -6.65
CA HIS A 272 1.13 0.11 -8.01
C HIS A 272 1.40 -1.10 -8.93
N PRO A 273 0.60 -1.35 -9.97
CA PRO A 273 0.73 -2.53 -10.81
C PRO A 273 1.62 -2.28 -12.03
N GLY A 274 2.43 -3.29 -12.38
CA GLY A 274 3.06 -3.44 -13.69
C GLY A 274 2.75 -4.82 -14.25
N ILE A 275 1.99 -4.90 -15.33
CA ILE A 275 1.51 -6.18 -15.90
C ILE A 275 2.04 -6.37 -17.32
N SER A 276 2.60 -7.54 -17.61
CA SER A 276 3.06 -7.88 -18.96
C SER A 276 3.03 -9.38 -19.22
N GLU A 277 2.85 -9.74 -20.49
CA GLU A 277 3.09 -11.11 -20.95
C GLU A 277 4.57 -11.33 -21.22
N PHE A 278 5.16 -12.35 -20.59
CA PHE A 278 6.53 -12.76 -20.78
C PHE A 278 6.61 -14.27 -21.02
N LYS A 279 7.15 -14.65 -22.19
CA LYS A 279 7.35 -16.06 -22.60
C LYS A 279 6.07 -16.92 -22.47
N GLY A 280 4.93 -16.36 -22.88
CA GLY A 280 3.63 -17.03 -22.90
C GLY A 280 2.90 -17.11 -21.56
N LYS A 281 3.41 -16.42 -20.52
CA LYS A 281 2.78 -16.30 -19.20
C LYS A 281 2.58 -14.82 -18.88
N TRP A 282 1.52 -14.50 -18.15
CA TRP A 282 1.29 -13.14 -17.67
C TRP A 282 1.85 -13.01 -16.25
N TYR A 283 2.43 -11.85 -15.95
CA TYR A 283 2.96 -11.54 -14.62
C TYR A 283 2.46 -10.17 -14.19
N ILE A 284 2.28 -10.02 -12.88
CA ILE A 284 2.07 -8.74 -12.20
C ILE A 284 3.26 -8.47 -11.28
N ALA A 285 3.90 -7.32 -11.47
CA ALA A 285 4.79 -6.72 -10.50
C ALA A 285 4.01 -5.71 -9.67
N TYR A 286 4.27 -5.68 -8.38
CA TYR A 286 3.67 -4.75 -7.41
C TYR A 286 4.66 -4.53 -6.27
N HIS A 287 4.52 -3.48 -5.45
CA HIS A 287 5.41 -3.27 -4.30
C HIS A 287 4.76 -3.69 -2.98
N THR A 288 5.58 -4.01 -1.99
CA THR A 288 5.20 -4.42 -0.62
C THR A 288 6.07 -3.69 0.40
N ALA A 289 5.78 -3.84 1.70
CA ALA A 289 6.66 -3.40 2.79
C ALA A 289 7.44 -4.56 3.44
N ASP A 290 7.54 -5.71 2.77
CA ASP A 290 8.01 -6.98 3.37
C ASP A 290 9.54 -7.13 3.45
N ALA A 291 10.31 -6.23 2.82
CA ALA A 291 11.76 -6.26 2.93
C ALA A 291 12.23 -5.94 4.36
N LYS A 292 13.40 -6.45 4.74
CA LYS A 292 14.02 -6.10 6.02
C LYS A 292 14.20 -4.59 6.14
N GLY A 293 13.66 -3.99 7.20
CA GLY A 293 13.67 -2.54 7.40
C GLY A 293 12.65 -1.78 6.55
N GLY A 294 11.82 -2.49 5.78
CA GLY A 294 10.79 -1.93 4.91
C GLY A 294 9.66 -1.22 5.67
N GLY A 295 8.82 -0.53 4.91
CA GLY A 295 7.70 0.24 5.42
C GLY A 295 6.94 0.93 4.29
N HIS A 296 5.97 1.77 4.65
CA HIS A 296 5.13 2.50 3.69
C HIS A 296 5.92 3.38 2.70
N PHE A 297 7.14 3.77 3.06
CA PHE A 297 8.07 4.61 2.27
C PHE A 297 9.43 3.94 2.02
N ARG A 298 9.52 2.64 2.27
CA ARG A 298 10.67 1.77 1.98
C ARG A 298 10.11 0.48 1.41
N ARG A 299 9.54 0.60 0.22
CA ARG A 299 8.79 -0.46 -0.44
C ARG A 299 9.72 -1.37 -1.23
N SER A 300 9.32 -2.61 -1.50
CA SER A 300 10.09 -3.53 -2.32
C SER A 300 9.18 -4.38 -3.22
N VAL A 301 9.58 -4.50 -4.48
CA VAL A 301 8.81 -5.14 -5.54
C VAL A 301 8.73 -6.64 -5.33
N ALA A 302 7.51 -7.15 -5.43
CA ALA A 302 7.15 -8.54 -5.61
C ALA A 302 6.69 -8.78 -7.06
N VAL A 303 6.83 -10.01 -7.55
CA VAL A 303 6.30 -10.43 -8.85
C VAL A 303 5.61 -11.78 -8.74
N ASP A 304 4.40 -11.87 -9.28
CA ASP A 304 3.61 -13.11 -9.28
C ASP A 304 2.99 -13.37 -10.66
N GLU A 305 2.68 -14.64 -10.93
CA GLU A 305 2.01 -15.05 -12.17
C GLU A 305 0.54 -14.62 -12.13
N LEU A 306 0.02 -14.18 -13.27
CA LEU A 306 -1.37 -13.77 -13.46
C LEU A 306 -2.06 -14.81 -14.34
N SER A 307 -3.15 -15.35 -13.84
CA SER A 307 -3.97 -16.35 -14.53
C SER A 307 -5.27 -15.74 -15.07
N TRP A 308 -5.88 -16.44 -16.02
CA TRP A 308 -7.02 -15.94 -16.79
C TRP A 308 -8.17 -16.95 -16.79
N ASP A 309 -9.38 -16.48 -16.51
CA ASP A 309 -10.60 -17.19 -16.83
C ASP A 309 -11.05 -16.81 -18.26
N ASP A 310 -10.67 -17.65 -19.22
CA ASP A 310 -11.06 -17.54 -20.63
C ASP A 310 -12.44 -18.17 -20.93
N SER A 311 -13.15 -18.72 -19.94
CA SER A 311 -14.48 -19.33 -20.13
C SER A 311 -15.61 -18.28 -20.25
N VAL A 312 -15.32 -17.04 -19.89
CA VAL A 312 -16.23 -15.90 -19.91
C VAL A 312 -15.79 -14.84 -20.92
N ASN A 313 -16.71 -13.95 -21.32
CA ASN A 313 -16.45 -12.89 -22.30
C ASN A 313 -16.87 -11.51 -21.75
N PRO A 314 -15.94 -10.53 -21.63
CA PRO A 314 -14.51 -10.64 -21.88
C PRO A 314 -13.83 -11.59 -20.87
N PRO A 315 -12.66 -12.17 -21.21
CA PRO A 315 -11.88 -12.96 -20.25
C PRO A 315 -11.60 -12.17 -18.97
N LEU A 316 -11.69 -12.86 -17.82
CA LEU A 316 -11.40 -12.25 -16.52
C LEU A 316 -9.98 -12.55 -16.09
N ILE A 317 -9.42 -11.66 -15.28
CA ILE A 317 -8.17 -11.90 -14.58
C ILE A 317 -8.54 -12.63 -13.29
N GLU A 318 -7.91 -13.77 -13.04
CA GLU A 318 -8.07 -14.47 -11.77
C GLU A 318 -7.35 -13.72 -10.65
N LYS A 319 -7.85 -13.87 -9.43
CA LYS A 319 -7.24 -13.24 -8.26
C LYS A 319 -5.81 -13.75 -8.07
N VAL A 320 -4.87 -12.84 -7.88
CA VAL A 320 -3.44 -13.14 -7.77
C VAL A 320 -3.16 -13.85 -6.46
N GLU A 321 -2.51 -15.00 -6.55
CA GLU A 321 -1.94 -15.69 -5.41
C GLU A 321 -0.58 -15.07 -5.08
N GLN A 322 -0.53 -14.25 -4.03
CA GLN A 322 0.70 -13.59 -3.60
C GLN A 322 1.71 -14.62 -3.10
N THR A 323 2.87 -14.72 -3.73
CA THR A 323 3.99 -15.48 -3.15
C THR A 323 4.76 -14.60 -2.17
N ARG A 324 5.28 -15.21 -1.10
CA ARG A 324 6.06 -14.53 -0.05
C ARG A 324 7.12 -15.48 0.47
N ALA A 325 8.16 -14.93 1.10
CA ALA A 325 9.07 -15.74 1.90
C ALA A 325 8.30 -16.57 2.94
N PRO A 326 8.67 -17.84 3.18
CA PRO A 326 8.10 -18.61 4.28
C PRO A 326 8.24 -17.83 5.58
N ALA A 327 7.13 -17.65 6.30
CA ALA A 327 7.18 -17.06 7.62
C ALA A 327 8.11 -17.89 8.52
N PRO A 328 8.93 -17.26 9.39
CA PRO A 328 9.70 -17.99 10.38
C PRO A 328 8.79 -18.92 11.20
N ALA A 329 9.30 -20.07 11.60
CA ALA A 329 8.56 -20.96 12.48
C ALA A 329 8.13 -20.19 13.75
N PRO A 330 6.84 -20.29 14.14
CA PRO A 330 6.35 -19.56 15.30
C PRO A 330 7.18 -19.93 16.52
N GLN A 331 7.66 -18.92 17.24
CA GLN A 331 8.40 -19.12 18.47
C GLN A 331 7.45 -19.08 19.66
N PRO A 332 7.71 -19.86 20.72
CA PRO A 332 6.93 -19.74 21.95
C PRO A 332 6.96 -18.29 22.47
N GLN A 333 5.78 -17.73 22.70
CA GLN A 333 5.60 -16.36 23.19
C GLN A 333 4.56 -16.32 24.31
N ARG A 334 4.60 -15.26 25.13
CA ARG A 334 3.58 -15.04 26.17
C ARG A 334 2.31 -14.40 25.60
N ASN A 335 2.42 -13.61 24.52
CA ASN A 335 1.30 -12.91 23.93
C ASN A 335 0.32 -13.87 23.22
N LEU A 336 -0.92 -13.95 23.72
CA LEU A 336 -1.99 -14.74 23.10
C LEU A 336 -2.98 -13.89 22.30
N ALA A 337 -2.75 -12.58 22.15
CA ALA A 337 -3.62 -11.69 21.38
C ALA A 337 -3.80 -12.12 19.91
N PRO A 338 -2.79 -12.68 19.20
CA PRO A 338 -3.00 -13.16 17.83
C PRO A 338 -4.08 -14.24 17.72
N ALA A 339 -4.30 -15.02 18.78
CA ALA A 339 -5.33 -16.06 18.86
C ALA A 339 -6.72 -15.51 19.26
N ALA A 340 -6.85 -14.19 19.47
CA ALA A 340 -8.08 -13.57 19.90
C ALA A 340 -8.90 -13.02 18.72
N ARG A 341 -10.21 -13.04 18.87
CA ARG A 341 -11.14 -12.21 18.10
C ARG A 341 -11.30 -10.88 18.80
N ILE A 342 -11.53 -9.81 18.04
CA ILE A 342 -11.61 -8.45 18.56
C ILE A 342 -13.03 -7.92 18.42
N VAL A 343 -13.55 -7.34 19.49
CA VAL A 343 -14.79 -6.55 19.48
C VAL A 343 -14.49 -5.19 20.09
N ALA A 344 -14.95 -4.12 19.46
CA ALA A 344 -14.70 -2.75 19.91
C ALA A 344 -16.01 -1.97 20.12
N SER A 345 -16.03 -1.05 21.08
CA SER A 345 -17.16 -0.17 21.38
C SER A 345 -17.57 0.75 20.22
N ASN A 346 -16.67 0.93 19.26
CA ASN A 346 -16.84 1.80 18.10
C ASN A 346 -16.89 1.01 16.79
N SER A 347 -17.43 -0.22 16.81
CA SER A 347 -17.61 -1.01 15.58
C SER A 347 -18.85 -0.53 14.81
N PRO A 348 -18.79 -0.33 13.48
CA PRO A 348 -17.61 -0.44 12.62
C PRO A 348 -16.61 0.68 12.90
N VAL A 349 -15.32 0.33 12.90
CA VAL A 349 -14.25 1.29 13.17
C VAL A 349 -14.21 2.38 12.08
N PRO A 350 -13.85 3.63 12.42
CA PRO A 350 -13.68 4.68 11.43
C PRO A 350 -12.65 4.28 10.36
N VAL A 351 -12.88 4.65 9.10
CA VAL A 351 -12.08 4.22 7.93
C VAL A 351 -10.60 4.64 7.97
N GLN A 352 -10.17 5.49 8.89
CA GLN A 352 -8.76 5.78 9.12
C GLN A 352 -8.04 4.77 10.02
N TYR A 353 -8.75 3.79 10.58
CA TYR A 353 -8.23 2.80 11.52
C TYR A 353 -8.54 1.38 11.08
N TRP A 354 -7.78 0.43 11.59
CA TRP A 354 -8.01 -0.99 11.34
C TRP A 354 -7.98 -1.78 12.63
N ILE A 355 -9.04 -2.54 12.87
CA ILE A 355 -9.19 -3.28 14.12
C ILE A 355 -8.11 -4.36 14.28
N SER A 356 -7.62 -4.94 13.18
CA SER A 356 -6.58 -5.97 13.21
C SER A 356 -5.21 -5.44 13.62
N ALA A 357 -4.99 -4.11 13.59
CA ALA A 357 -3.73 -3.53 14.09
C ALA A 357 -3.48 -3.95 15.54
N LEU A 358 -4.53 -4.08 16.36
CA LEU A 358 -4.40 -4.40 17.79
C LEU A 358 -3.65 -5.70 18.10
N ASN A 359 -3.67 -6.70 17.20
CA ASN A 359 -3.12 -8.03 17.47
C ASN A 359 -2.31 -8.62 16.30
N ASP A 360 -1.78 -7.77 15.41
CA ASP A 360 -0.93 -8.23 14.31
C ASP A 360 0.55 -8.33 14.71
N GLY A 361 0.88 -7.95 15.95
CA GLY A 361 2.21 -8.03 16.54
C GLY A 361 3.14 -6.91 16.09
N LYS A 362 2.62 -5.83 15.48
CA LYS A 362 3.43 -4.76 14.90
C LYS A 362 3.25 -3.45 15.66
N VAL A 363 4.39 -2.78 15.83
CA VAL A 363 4.44 -1.40 16.28
C VAL A 363 5.36 -0.67 15.33
N ARG A 364 4.95 0.53 14.91
CA ARG A 364 5.74 1.38 14.02
C ARG A 364 6.11 2.67 14.74
N GLU A 365 7.31 3.16 14.42
CA GLU A 365 7.80 4.45 14.93
C GLU A 365 6.94 5.61 14.43
N ALA A 366 6.54 5.57 13.16
CA ALA A 366 5.68 6.56 12.52
C ALA A 366 4.49 5.86 11.83
N PRO A 367 3.49 5.37 12.58
CA PRO A 367 2.37 4.65 12.01
C PRO A 367 1.54 5.56 11.09
N LEU A 368 0.95 4.97 10.06
CA LEU A 368 -0.06 5.61 9.20
C LEU A 368 -1.40 4.89 9.38
N PRO A 369 -2.53 5.50 9.02
CA PRO A 369 -3.71 4.70 8.67
C PRO A 369 -3.31 3.62 7.65
N PRO A 370 -3.54 2.31 7.90
CA PRO A 370 -4.34 1.71 8.96
C PRO A 370 -3.63 1.09 10.19
N ASP A 371 -2.33 1.33 10.41
CA ASP A 371 -1.47 0.72 11.45
C ASP A 371 -1.92 0.92 12.92
N THR A 372 -3.08 1.55 13.14
CA THR A 372 -3.64 1.74 14.48
C THR A 372 -5.12 1.38 14.48
N TRP A 373 -5.57 0.79 15.58
CA TRP A 373 -6.97 0.92 15.96
C TRP A 373 -7.18 2.30 16.59
N GLY A 374 -8.32 2.91 16.32
CA GLY A 374 -8.68 4.18 16.93
C GLY A 374 -10.18 4.43 16.90
N THR A 375 -10.59 5.41 17.69
CA THR A 375 -12.01 5.68 17.96
C THR A 375 -12.49 7.04 17.49
N TRP A 376 -11.65 7.76 16.74
CA TRP A 376 -11.94 9.13 16.39
C TRP A 376 -13.27 9.29 15.64
N SER A 377 -14.11 10.14 16.23
CA SER A 377 -15.34 10.65 15.66
C SER A 377 -15.50 12.13 16.08
N PRO A 378 -16.40 12.89 15.45
CA PRO A 378 -16.70 14.26 15.88
C PRO A 378 -17.20 14.37 17.34
N ASN A 379 -17.74 13.28 17.91
CA ASN A 379 -18.37 13.27 19.23
C ASN A 379 -17.96 12.02 20.03
N ASN A 380 -16.72 11.98 20.54
CA ASN A 380 -16.23 10.80 21.25
C ASN A 380 -16.93 10.62 22.61
N PRO A 381 -17.33 9.37 22.95
CA PRO A 381 -17.91 9.08 24.26
C PRO A 381 -16.86 9.23 25.36
N LYS A 382 -17.34 9.43 26.61
CA LYS A 382 -16.47 9.53 27.80
C LYS A 382 -15.70 8.25 28.09
N ARG A 383 -16.23 7.11 27.63
CA ARG A 383 -15.68 5.79 27.86
C ARG A 383 -15.73 4.97 26.59
N GLN A 384 -14.66 4.26 26.32
CA GLN A 384 -14.48 3.37 25.17
C GLN A 384 -13.93 2.04 25.66
N TRP A 385 -14.11 0.98 24.89
CA TRP A 385 -13.62 -0.33 25.28
C TRP A 385 -13.26 -1.23 24.10
N LEU A 386 -12.36 -2.16 24.37
CA LEU A 386 -11.95 -3.26 23.50
C LEU A 386 -12.15 -4.58 24.23
N VAL A 387 -12.53 -5.63 23.51
CA VAL A 387 -12.63 -6.99 24.03
C VAL A 387 -11.84 -7.93 23.13
N TYR A 388 -10.94 -8.70 23.74
CA TYR A 388 -10.42 -9.92 23.17
C TYR A 388 -11.25 -11.11 23.62
N GLN A 389 -11.60 -11.98 22.67
CA GLN A 389 -12.34 -13.21 22.88
C GLN A 389 -11.54 -14.40 22.36
N TRP A 390 -11.44 -15.45 23.16
CA TRP A 390 -10.85 -16.73 22.78
C TRP A 390 -11.92 -17.83 22.81
N GLU A 391 -11.75 -18.86 21.98
CA GLU A 391 -12.68 -20.01 21.92
C GLU A 391 -12.72 -20.81 23.24
N GLN A 392 -11.63 -20.77 24.00
CA GLN A 392 -11.49 -21.45 25.29
C GLN A 392 -11.00 -20.51 26.38
N SER A 393 -11.28 -20.87 27.64
CA SER A 393 -10.78 -20.13 28.79
C SER A 393 -9.27 -20.33 28.94
N LEU A 394 -8.53 -19.22 28.94
CA LEU A 394 -7.08 -19.16 29.04
C LEU A 394 -6.67 -18.43 30.31
N LYS A 395 -5.43 -18.66 30.74
CA LYS A 395 -4.86 -18.05 31.94
C LYS A 395 -4.01 -16.84 31.57
N PHE A 396 -4.26 -15.69 32.17
CA PHE A 396 -3.50 -14.46 31.93
C PHE A 396 -2.94 -13.92 33.23
N ASN A 397 -1.74 -13.36 33.20
CA ASN A 397 -1.12 -12.70 34.36
C ASN A 397 -0.48 -11.35 34.02
N GLY A 398 -0.77 -10.82 32.83
CA GLY A 398 -0.34 -9.49 32.45
C GLY A 398 -0.92 -9.04 31.12
N THR A 399 -0.69 -7.78 30.80
CA THR A 399 -1.04 -7.14 29.54
C THR A 399 0.04 -6.12 29.20
N ARG A 400 0.19 -5.79 27.92
CA ARG A 400 0.87 -4.55 27.52
C ARG A 400 0.16 -3.87 26.35
N LEU A 401 0.14 -2.55 26.34
CA LEU A 401 -0.51 -1.75 25.29
C LEU A 401 0.48 -0.71 24.76
N TYR A 402 0.39 -0.41 23.48
CA TYR A 402 1.19 0.63 22.83
C TYR A 402 0.27 1.73 22.30
N PHE A 403 0.11 2.80 23.09
CA PHE A 403 -0.79 3.91 22.75
C PHE A 403 -0.20 4.82 21.66
N TRP A 404 -1.09 5.41 20.86
CA TRP A 404 -0.78 6.44 19.88
C TRP A 404 -1.63 7.69 20.13
N ALA A 405 -1.08 8.87 19.85
CA ALA A 405 -1.81 10.14 19.96
C ALA A 405 -1.24 11.20 19.00
N ASP A 406 -2.13 12.10 18.55
CA ASP A 406 -1.79 13.34 17.83
C ASP A 406 -2.05 14.60 18.69
N GLN A 407 -2.61 14.42 19.89
CA GLN A 407 -2.90 15.47 20.86
C GLN A 407 -2.32 15.12 22.25
N PRO A 408 -1.97 16.14 23.07
CA PRO A 408 -1.49 15.90 24.43
C PRO A 408 -2.60 15.38 25.35
N ALA A 409 -2.19 14.73 26.46
CA ALA A 409 -3.11 14.38 27.55
C ALA A 409 -3.85 15.63 28.07
N GLY A 410 -5.15 15.48 28.37
CA GLY A 410 -6.04 16.58 28.74
C GLY A 410 -6.74 17.24 27.55
N SER A 411 -6.44 16.85 26.31
CA SER A 411 -7.20 17.30 25.13
C SER A 411 -8.62 16.72 25.12
N GLY A 412 -9.57 17.51 24.60
CA GLY A 412 -10.93 17.08 24.25
C GLY A 412 -11.16 16.88 22.74
N ILE A 413 -10.11 16.98 21.93
CA ILE A 413 -10.15 16.84 20.46
C ILE A 413 -9.08 15.84 19.99
N GLY A 414 -9.17 15.42 18.73
CA GLY A 414 -8.19 14.50 18.13
C GLY A 414 -8.12 13.17 18.87
N VAL A 415 -6.93 12.57 18.90
CA VAL A 415 -6.59 11.37 19.66
C VAL A 415 -5.58 11.74 20.74
N ALA A 416 -5.90 11.42 21.99
CA ALA A 416 -5.04 11.71 23.13
C ALA A 416 -4.88 10.45 24.00
N PRO A 417 -3.78 10.35 24.79
CA PRO A 417 -3.67 9.28 25.78
C PRO A 417 -4.89 9.30 26.71
N PRO A 418 -5.53 8.15 27.00
CA PRO A 418 -6.70 8.12 27.87
C PRO A 418 -6.35 8.64 29.27
N LYS A 419 -7.31 9.31 29.91
CA LYS A 419 -7.15 9.85 31.27
C LYS A 419 -6.88 8.73 32.28
N ALA A 420 -7.57 7.61 32.10
CA ALA A 420 -7.40 6.40 32.90
C ALA A 420 -7.80 5.19 32.06
N TRP A 421 -7.31 4.02 32.42
CA TRP A 421 -7.71 2.76 31.81
C TRP A 421 -7.59 1.62 32.81
N HIS A 422 -8.33 0.54 32.58
CA HIS A 422 -8.26 -0.67 33.38
C HIS A 422 -8.65 -1.90 32.56
N LEU A 423 -8.34 -3.08 33.08
CA LEU A 423 -8.82 -4.34 32.53
C LEU A 423 -9.96 -4.95 33.36
N GLU A 424 -10.86 -5.61 32.64
CA GLU A 424 -11.88 -6.49 33.16
C GLU A 424 -11.71 -7.89 32.53
N TYR A 425 -12.13 -8.94 33.24
CA TYR A 425 -12.23 -10.29 32.71
C TYR A 425 -13.65 -10.82 32.82
N TRP A 426 -14.04 -11.70 31.91
CA TRP A 426 -15.33 -12.38 32.02
C TRP A 426 -15.24 -13.56 32.99
N SER A 427 -16.10 -13.58 34.00
CA SER A 427 -16.28 -14.72 34.90
C SER A 427 -17.37 -15.64 34.34
N ASP A 428 -16.99 -16.83 33.89
CA ASP A 428 -17.94 -17.86 33.45
C ASP A 428 -18.86 -18.32 34.61
N ALA A 429 -18.33 -18.34 35.84
CA ALA A 429 -19.08 -18.75 37.02
C ALA A 429 -20.19 -17.75 37.38
N GLU A 430 -19.89 -16.46 37.28
CA GLU A 430 -20.83 -15.39 37.66
C GLU A 430 -21.59 -14.81 36.45
N LYS A 431 -21.22 -15.22 35.23
CA LYS A 431 -21.76 -14.71 33.96
C LYS A 431 -21.71 -13.18 33.89
N GLY A 432 -20.55 -12.60 34.22
CA GLY A 432 -20.37 -11.15 34.27
C GLY A 432 -18.92 -10.69 34.25
N TRP A 433 -18.73 -9.41 33.91
CA TRP A 433 -17.44 -8.74 33.92
C TRP A 433 -16.96 -8.45 35.34
N LYS A 434 -15.68 -8.72 35.59
CA LYS A 434 -14.99 -8.49 36.86
C LYS A 434 -13.75 -7.66 36.64
N ALA A 435 -13.53 -6.65 37.48
CA ALA A 435 -12.29 -5.88 37.43
C ALA A 435 -11.08 -6.78 37.75
N ILE A 436 -10.00 -6.62 36.99
CA ILE A 436 -8.69 -7.17 37.34
C ILE A 436 -8.04 -6.22 38.33
N SER A 437 -7.76 -6.70 39.54
CA SER A 437 -7.08 -5.93 40.58
C SER A 437 -5.61 -5.77 40.23
N ALA A 438 -5.20 -4.55 39.87
CA ALA A 438 -3.84 -4.18 39.52
C ALA A 438 -3.64 -2.66 39.70
N SER A 439 -2.39 -2.21 39.65
CA SER A 439 -2.08 -0.80 39.47
C SER A 439 -1.97 -0.50 37.98
N TYR A 440 -2.82 0.41 37.48
CA TYR A 440 -2.82 0.83 36.08
C TYR A 440 -2.09 2.17 35.98
N PRO A 441 -0.93 2.24 35.29
CA PRO A 441 -0.21 3.49 35.09
C PRO A 441 -0.97 4.41 34.12
N THR A 442 -0.66 5.70 34.17
CA THR A 442 -1.09 6.64 33.14
C THR A 442 -0.61 6.15 31.77
N ALA A 443 -1.46 6.29 30.75
CA ALA A 443 -1.08 5.95 29.39
C ALA A 443 0.00 6.91 28.87
N GLU A 444 1.14 6.35 28.50
CA GLU A 444 2.21 7.07 27.81
C GLU A 444 2.25 6.64 26.34
N VAL A 445 2.52 7.60 25.44
CA VAL A 445 2.49 7.40 23.99
C VAL A 445 3.86 7.01 23.49
N GLY A 446 3.91 6.07 22.53
CA GLY A 446 5.18 5.66 21.92
C GLY A 446 6.05 4.75 22.79
N ILE A 447 5.49 4.18 23.86
CA ILE A 447 6.15 3.17 24.68
C ILE A 447 5.17 2.07 25.10
N TRP A 448 5.71 0.91 25.47
CA TRP A 448 4.92 -0.18 26.04
C TRP A 448 4.48 0.16 27.46
N THR A 449 3.16 0.19 27.67
CA THR A 449 2.55 0.28 29.00
C THR A 449 2.23 -1.14 29.49
N GLU A 450 3.04 -1.67 30.41
CA GLU A 450 2.90 -3.03 30.95
C GLU A 450 2.20 -3.05 32.31
N VAL A 451 1.29 -4.00 32.50
CA VAL A 451 0.62 -4.27 33.78
C VAL A 451 0.67 -5.76 34.08
N ALA A 452 1.20 -6.13 35.24
CA ALA A 452 1.14 -7.47 35.79
C ALA A 452 0.03 -7.59 36.84
N PHE A 453 -0.57 -8.77 36.94
CA PHE A 453 -1.65 -9.04 37.91
C PHE A 453 -1.68 -10.50 38.32
N ASP A 454 -2.37 -10.78 39.43
CA ASP A 454 -2.61 -12.15 39.88
C ASP A 454 -3.34 -12.95 38.79
N PRO A 455 -2.94 -14.19 38.51
CA PRO A 455 -3.45 -14.87 37.33
C PRO A 455 -4.97 -15.05 37.33
N VAL A 456 -5.61 -14.60 36.25
CA VAL A 456 -7.06 -14.81 36.00
C VAL A 456 -7.25 -15.86 34.92
N THR A 457 -8.31 -16.66 35.01
CA THR A 457 -8.70 -17.61 33.96
C THR A 457 -10.00 -17.13 33.33
N THR A 458 -9.96 -16.82 32.04
CA THR A 458 -11.10 -16.26 31.32
C THR A 458 -11.02 -16.57 29.84
N ARG A 459 -12.17 -16.54 29.16
CA ARG A 459 -12.27 -16.54 27.70
C ARG A 459 -12.34 -15.14 27.11
N CYS A 460 -12.47 -14.09 27.93
CA CYS A 460 -12.58 -12.72 27.47
C CYS A 460 -11.84 -11.73 28.37
N LEU A 461 -11.01 -10.89 27.76
CA LEU A 461 -10.37 -9.75 28.40
C LEU A 461 -10.92 -8.48 27.78
N LYS A 462 -11.23 -7.49 28.62
CA LYS A 462 -11.74 -6.20 28.18
C LYS A 462 -10.84 -5.09 28.69
N ALA A 463 -10.38 -4.23 27.78
CA ALA A 463 -9.73 -2.98 28.14
C ALA A 463 -10.78 -1.85 28.10
N VAL A 464 -10.84 -1.07 29.16
CA VAL A 464 -11.76 0.07 29.29
C VAL A 464 -10.93 1.34 29.41
N PHE A 465 -11.28 2.35 28.63
CA PHE A 465 -10.56 3.62 28.54
C PHE A 465 -11.50 4.75 28.90
N ASP A 466 -11.18 5.50 29.94
CA ASP A 466 -11.80 6.80 30.20
C ASP A 466 -11.06 7.85 29.36
N ALA A 467 -11.79 8.48 28.45
CA ALA A 467 -11.22 9.39 27.47
C ALA A 467 -10.57 10.61 28.12
N SER A 468 -9.52 11.14 27.48
CA SER A 468 -9.00 12.46 27.80
C SER A 468 -10.06 13.53 27.52
N THR A 469 -10.06 14.62 28.30
CA THR A 469 -11.06 15.68 28.18
C THR A 469 -10.49 17.03 28.63
N ASP A 470 -10.94 18.09 27.95
CA ASP A 470 -10.71 19.49 28.33
C ASP A 470 -11.83 20.04 29.24
N GLY A 471 -12.77 19.17 29.65
CA GLY A 471 -13.97 19.51 30.43
C GLY A 471 -15.21 19.85 29.58
N LYS A 472 -15.08 19.94 28.25
CA LYS A 472 -16.18 20.21 27.31
C LYS A 472 -16.43 19.03 26.38
N THR A 473 -15.38 18.51 25.76
CA THR A 473 -15.43 17.38 24.83
C THR A 473 -14.45 16.29 25.25
N ASN A 474 -14.54 15.12 24.62
CA ASN A 474 -13.61 14.01 24.86
C ASN A 474 -12.77 13.75 23.61
N ALA A 475 -11.48 13.53 23.81
CA ALA A 475 -10.61 13.03 22.75
C ALA A 475 -10.88 11.54 22.49
N ALA A 476 -10.48 11.09 21.31
CA ALA A 476 -10.45 9.68 20.96
C ALA A 476 -9.24 8.97 21.58
N VAL A 477 -9.24 7.64 21.49
CA VAL A 477 -8.16 6.75 21.91
C VAL A 477 -7.69 5.99 20.68
N ALA A 478 -6.38 5.77 20.56
CA ALA A 478 -5.80 4.88 19.57
C ALA A 478 -4.67 4.03 20.15
N ILE A 479 -4.53 2.82 19.61
CA ILE A 479 -3.59 1.80 20.06
C ILE A 479 -3.00 1.17 18.80
N GLN A 480 -1.67 1.06 18.77
CA GLN A 480 -0.99 0.29 17.73
C GLN A 480 -1.13 -1.20 17.99
N GLU A 481 -0.83 -1.64 19.22
CA GLU A 481 -0.84 -3.06 19.59
C GLU A 481 -1.32 -3.25 21.04
N TRP A 482 -2.09 -4.30 21.30
CA TRP A 482 -2.50 -4.75 22.62
C TRP A 482 -2.19 -6.24 22.79
N GLU A 483 -1.34 -6.55 23.76
CA GLU A 483 -0.96 -7.92 24.09
C GLU A 483 -1.61 -8.42 25.37
N ALA A 484 -2.05 -9.69 25.35
CA ALA A 484 -2.55 -10.43 26.49
C ALA A 484 -1.56 -11.53 26.89
N LEU A 485 -0.99 -11.46 28.10
CA LEU A 485 0.18 -12.26 28.47
C LEU A 485 -0.18 -13.52 29.28
N TYR A 486 0.16 -14.67 28.73
CA TYR A 486 0.16 -15.96 29.42
C TYR A 486 1.30 -16.03 30.45
N PRO A 487 1.16 -16.79 31.55
CA PRO A 487 2.21 -16.92 32.57
C PRO A 487 3.56 -17.48 32.08
N LYS A 488 3.59 -18.15 30.93
CA LYS A 488 4.79 -18.72 30.31
C LYS A 488 4.71 -18.60 28.79
N ALA A 489 5.84 -18.80 28.11
CA ALA A 489 5.84 -18.84 26.66
C ALA A 489 5.19 -20.14 26.13
N VAL A 490 4.33 -20.01 25.11
CA VAL A 490 3.67 -21.12 24.41
C VAL A 490 3.60 -20.83 22.91
N LEU A 491 3.45 -21.86 22.09
CA LEU A 491 3.13 -21.66 20.67
C LEU A 491 1.71 -21.11 20.55
N VAL A 492 1.53 -20.14 19.66
CA VAL A 492 0.26 -19.45 19.44
C VAL A 492 -0.07 -19.54 17.97
N GLU A 493 -1.27 -20.04 17.67
CA GLU A 493 -1.86 -20.01 16.34
C GLU A 493 -2.80 -18.80 16.26
N ALA A 494 -2.72 -18.03 15.17
CA ALA A 494 -3.59 -16.89 14.99
C ALA A 494 -5.05 -17.32 14.82
N ALA A 495 -5.99 -16.48 15.25
CA ALA A 495 -7.40 -16.77 15.10
C ALA A 495 -7.80 -16.84 13.61
N ASP A 496 -8.65 -17.79 13.25
CA ASP A 496 -9.30 -17.79 11.94
C ASP A 496 -10.32 -16.65 11.87
N THR A 497 -9.95 -15.57 11.17
CA THR A 497 -10.76 -14.35 11.06
C THR A 497 -12.07 -14.55 10.29
N LYS A 498 -12.27 -15.68 9.60
CA LYS A 498 -13.54 -16.01 8.91
C LYS A 498 -14.64 -16.44 9.85
N VAL A 499 -14.29 -16.89 11.05
CA VAL A 499 -15.27 -17.28 12.07
C VAL A 499 -15.69 -16.03 12.86
N PRO A 500 -16.99 -15.76 13.02
CA PRO A 500 -17.44 -14.55 13.73
C PRO A 500 -17.10 -14.61 15.22
N ALA A 501 -17.01 -13.43 15.84
CA ALA A 501 -16.93 -13.29 17.29
C ALA A 501 -18.10 -14.00 18.00
N SER A 502 -17.82 -14.62 19.14
CA SER A 502 -18.84 -15.30 19.93
C SER A 502 -19.74 -14.26 20.60
N PRO A 503 -21.06 -14.48 20.70
CA PRO A 503 -21.95 -13.62 21.51
C PRO A 503 -21.67 -13.77 23.02
N ILE A 504 -20.82 -14.72 23.42
CA ILE A 504 -20.41 -14.90 24.81
C ILE A 504 -19.49 -13.71 25.20
N CYS A 505 -19.71 -13.17 26.39
CA CYS A 505 -19.08 -11.93 26.86
C CYS A 505 -19.42 -10.68 26.05
N SER A 506 -20.47 -10.68 25.22
CA SER A 506 -20.93 -9.42 24.61
C SER A 506 -21.17 -8.40 25.75
N PRO A 507 -20.48 -7.25 25.73
CA PRO A 507 -20.72 -6.23 26.73
C PRO A 507 -22.19 -5.83 26.62
N MET A 508 -22.94 -5.97 27.73
CA MET A 508 -24.27 -5.36 27.82
C MET A 508 -24.10 -3.85 27.63
N GLU A 509 -24.91 -3.26 26.75
CA GLU A 509 -24.86 -1.85 26.38
C GLU A 509 -24.89 -0.88 27.58
#